data_AF-A0ABD3QXL5-F1
#
_entry.id   AF-A0ABD3QXL5-F1
#
_cell.length_a   1.000
_cell.length_b   1.000
_cell.length_c   1.000
_cell.angle_alpha   90.00
_cell.angle_beta   90.00
_cell.angle_gamma   90.00
#
_symmetry.space_group_name_H-M   'P 1'
#
loop_
_entity.id
_entity.type
_entity.pdbx_description
1 polymer ?
#
loop_
_entity_poly.entity_id
_entity_poly.type
_entity_poly.pdbx_seq_one_letter_code
_entity_poly.pdbx_strand_id
1 'polypeptide(L)'
;MLRMSCYFVSRELLAFALFGADVSRAADTVTLGIRPYWLLEKMNPSSLKDSLDITLIPRSLLSKSLATEECAATKTSWAVTDMTIGHRGGATMQMPEHTIENYKAGAMMGAGVIECDVTFTSDLELVCRHSQCDLHTTTDVVLHDELNAKCTIPWEAGNEPKCCTSDFTLEELKGLCKTNQSVIVSCNISNSTSLTNVLLADHTSGAKMDSSGGTSATTAMEYVYGGTADWRTDLYQYPCPEVVTHKEYIKLVQSLGRKFTPELKTPSVDMPFNGMTQEDYAQKMIDEYIELGVAPEDLYPQSFLPSDTYYWVANSGEYGAQSVALDETDRNETAARAFHDELIANGVKIVAPAQQMLVRPAEEGEDSELGIVPSVYAESAIDHNLDIITWTLERSPPGLKVGDPPGLTIDDLWYWSSLQSLNLTDGSNFELLHVLIHDIGVIGVFTDWAPTVTFYANCMGVGFNASSEAAKDDSISDGSSATVDISNIAEDLKNVSSDSVEVKSTDSSSSGAARALRVAARLASIVVRAAGF
;
A
#
# COMPACT_ATOMS: atom_id res chain seq x y z
N MET A 1 33.80 35.01 -41.70
CA MET A 1 33.17 33.72 -41.36
C MET A 1 33.47 33.42 -39.91
N LEU A 2 32.51 33.57 -39.00
CA LEU A 2 32.47 32.87 -37.72
C LEU A 2 31.08 33.10 -37.11
N ARG A 3 30.27 32.03 -37.11
CA ARG A 3 29.01 31.93 -36.39
C ARG A 3 29.33 31.73 -34.91
N MET A 4 28.70 32.51 -34.04
CA MET A 4 28.66 32.23 -32.60
C MET A 4 27.19 31.99 -32.25
N SER A 5 26.82 30.72 -32.07
CA SER A 5 25.50 30.31 -31.59
C SER A 5 25.44 30.45 -30.08
N CYS A 6 24.38 31.10 -29.59
CA CYS A 6 23.99 31.11 -28.19
C CYS A 6 23.67 29.69 -27.71
N TYR A 7 24.37 29.23 -26.68
CA TYR A 7 23.91 28.17 -25.79
C TYR A 7 23.47 28.82 -24.49
N PHE A 8 22.17 29.15 -24.41
CA PHE A 8 21.46 29.33 -23.15
C PHE A 8 20.49 28.15 -23.06
N VAL A 9 20.98 27.02 -22.55
CA VAL A 9 20.11 25.94 -22.09
C VAL A 9 20.18 25.95 -20.57
N SER A 10 19.01 26.22 -20.00
CA SER A 10 18.60 26.30 -18.60
C SER A 10 19.34 25.38 -17.63
N ARG A 11 19.95 25.98 -16.60
CA ARG A 11 20.40 25.27 -15.38
C ARG A 11 19.23 24.72 -14.53
N GLU A 12 18.00 25.12 -14.81
CA GLU A 12 16.80 24.69 -14.07
C GLU A 12 16.35 23.25 -14.42
N LEU A 13 16.52 22.82 -15.67
CA LEU A 13 16.19 21.45 -16.10
C LEU A 13 17.12 20.38 -15.50
N LEU A 14 18.36 20.74 -15.18
CA LEU A 14 19.33 19.79 -14.60
C LEU A 14 19.13 19.60 -13.08
N ALA A 15 18.51 20.58 -12.39
CA ALA A 15 18.21 20.47 -10.97
C ALA A 15 17.03 19.51 -10.71
N PHE A 16 16.00 19.52 -11.56
CA PHE A 16 14.86 18.60 -11.43
C PHE A 16 15.24 17.13 -11.62
N ALA A 17 16.15 16.83 -12.54
CA ALA A 17 16.61 15.47 -12.80
C ALA A 17 17.45 14.87 -11.65
N LEU A 18 18.17 15.72 -10.91
CA LEU A 18 19.01 15.26 -9.78
C LEU A 18 18.18 15.02 -8.50
N PHE A 19 17.14 15.83 -8.24
CA PHE A 19 16.26 15.61 -7.08
C PHE A 19 15.26 14.46 -7.27
N GLY A 20 14.76 14.23 -8.49
CA GLY A 20 13.85 13.10 -8.78
C GLY A 20 14.53 11.73 -8.65
N ALA A 21 15.81 11.64 -9.01
CA ALA A 21 16.58 10.39 -8.93
C ALA A 21 16.87 9.93 -7.49
N ASP A 22 17.08 10.86 -6.55
CA ASP A 22 17.40 10.53 -5.15
C ASP A 22 16.16 10.04 -4.35
N VAL A 23 14.96 10.56 -4.65
CA VAL A 23 13.72 10.12 -3.99
C VAL A 23 13.30 8.73 -4.48
N SER A 24 13.38 8.47 -5.78
CA SER A 24 13.12 7.14 -6.37
C SER A 24 14.03 6.07 -5.76
N ARG A 25 15.33 6.36 -5.59
CA ARG A 25 16.28 5.39 -5.02
C ARG A 25 16.04 5.08 -3.53
N ALA A 26 15.47 6.01 -2.77
CA ALA A 26 15.10 5.78 -1.37
C ALA A 26 13.83 4.92 -1.24
N ALA A 27 12.86 5.10 -2.14
CA ALA A 27 11.65 4.28 -2.20
C ALA A 27 11.94 2.83 -2.63
N ASP A 28 13.04 2.57 -3.34
CA ASP A 28 13.46 1.22 -3.70
C ASP A 28 14.03 0.42 -2.51
N THR A 29 14.41 1.09 -1.42
CA THR A 29 14.88 0.42 -0.20
C THR A 29 13.72 0.22 0.77
N VAL A 30 13.16 -0.99 0.79
CA VAL A 30 12.02 -1.31 1.64
C VAL A 30 12.42 -1.49 3.10
N THR A 31 11.71 -0.82 4.00
CA THR A 31 11.88 -0.91 5.46
C THR A 31 10.60 -1.35 6.15
N LEU A 32 10.65 -2.49 6.86
CA LEU A 32 9.47 -3.08 7.49
C LEU A 32 9.20 -2.62 8.93
N GLY A 33 10.19 -2.07 9.61
CA GLY A 33 10.10 -1.81 11.05
C GLY A 33 9.90 -3.09 11.87
N ILE A 34 9.30 -2.96 13.06
CA ILE A 34 9.20 -4.05 14.05
C ILE A 34 7.86 -4.80 14.03
N ARG A 35 6.82 -4.22 13.42
CA ARG A 35 5.44 -4.73 13.51
C ARG A 35 5.27 -6.15 12.95
N PRO A 36 5.80 -6.52 11.76
CA PRO A 36 5.69 -7.89 11.25
C PRO A 36 6.32 -8.93 12.18
N TYR A 37 7.48 -8.63 12.77
CA TYR A 37 8.15 -9.53 13.71
C TYR A 37 7.37 -9.73 15.02
N TRP A 38 6.73 -8.66 15.51
CA TRP A 38 5.87 -8.75 16.69
C TRP A 38 4.62 -9.59 16.39
N LEU A 39 4.00 -9.42 15.21
CA LEU A 39 2.86 -10.23 14.77
C LEU A 39 3.21 -11.71 14.71
N LEU A 40 4.38 -12.03 14.15
CA LEU A 40 4.90 -13.38 14.03
C LEU A 40 5.07 -14.05 15.40
N GLU A 41 5.59 -13.33 16.40
CA GLU A 41 5.71 -13.82 17.77
C GLU A 41 4.33 -14.20 18.35
N LYS A 42 3.28 -13.43 18.02
CA LYS A 42 1.91 -13.62 18.51
C LYS A 42 1.14 -14.74 17.82
N MET A 43 1.63 -15.28 16.69
CA MET A 43 0.94 -16.38 16.00
C MET A 43 0.79 -17.62 16.89
N ASN A 44 -0.33 -18.32 16.72
CA ASN A 44 -0.49 -19.66 17.27
C ASN A 44 0.46 -20.64 16.55
N PRO A 45 0.91 -21.73 17.20
CA PRO A 45 1.70 -22.76 16.52
C PRO A 45 0.96 -23.34 15.31
N SER A 46 1.59 -23.30 14.13
CA SER A 46 1.07 -23.80 12.86
C SER A 46 2.22 -23.99 11.86
N SER A 47 1.99 -24.77 10.80
CA SER A 47 2.95 -24.92 9.71
C SER A 47 3.27 -23.58 9.01
N LEU A 48 2.30 -22.66 8.97
CA LEU A 48 2.51 -21.31 8.48
C LEU A 48 3.50 -20.54 9.37
N LYS A 49 3.32 -20.59 10.70
CA LYS A 49 4.26 -19.95 11.63
C LYS A 49 5.67 -20.49 11.43
N ASP A 50 5.81 -21.81 11.33
CA ASP A 50 7.10 -22.47 11.09
C ASP A 50 7.75 -22.02 9.76
N SER A 51 6.94 -21.69 8.75
CA SER A 51 7.42 -21.19 7.44
C SER A 51 7.83 -19.71 7.48
N LEU A 52 7.23 -18.90 8.36
CA LEU A 52 7.54 -17.46 8.47
C LEU A 52 8.67 -17.17 9.47
N ASP A 53 8.85 -17.99 10.51
CA ASP A 53 9.69 -17.70 11.69
C ASP A 53 11.17 -18.11 11.61
N ILE A 54 12.00 -17.49 12.48
CA ILE A 54 13.29 -18.02 12.95
C ILE A 54 13.15 -18.63 14.34
N THR A 55 13.82 -19.76 14.50
CA THR A 55 14.02 -20.52 15.72
C THR A 55 14.48 -19.69 16.94
N LEU A 56 13.73 -19.78 18.05
CA LEU A 56 14.30 -19.78 19.42
C LEU A 56 14.91 -21.15 19.80
N ILE A 57 15.05 -22.07 18.84
CA ILE A 57 15.73 -23.37 19.03
C ILE A 57 17.22 -23.19 18.72
N PRO A 58 18.14 -23.56 19.64
CA PRO A 58 19.57 -23.53 19.34
C PRO A 58 19.87 -24.44 18.16
N ARG A 59 20.64 -23.90 17.19
CA ARG A 59 21.12 -24.52 15.94
C ARG A 59 21.67 -25.94 16.07
N SER A 60 21.99 -26.39 17.28
CA SER A 60 22.43 -27.75 17.61
C SER A 60 21.31 -28.81 17.58
N LEU A 61 20.04 -28.42 17.49
CA LEU A 61 18.89 -29.33 17.53
C LEU A 61 18.15 -29.49 16.18
N LEU A 62 18.49 -28.69 15.15
CA LEU A 62 17.86 -28.83 13.83
C LEU A 62 18.59 -29.82 12.93
N SER A 63 17.91 -30.93 12.61
CA SER A 63 18.37 -31.90 11.63
C SER A 63 18.01 -31.46 10.21
N LYS A 64 18.92 -30.70 9.58
CA LYS A 64 19.31 -30.67 8.15
C LYS A 64 18.30 -30.89 6.99
N SER A 65 16.99 -30.91 7.18
CA SER A 65 16.04 -31.37 6.15
C SER A 65 14.67 -30.71 6.20
N LEU A 66 14.59 -29.38 6.18
CA LEU A 66 13.42 -28.64 5.69
C LEU A 66 13.92 -27.36 5.00
N ALA A 67 13.55 -27.16 3.74
CA ALA A 67 14.02 -26.07 2.88
C ALA A 67 13.07 -24.86 2.88
N THR A 68 12.32 -24.65 3.96
CA THR A 68 11.40 -23.52 4.17
C THR A 68 11.70 -22.75 5.46
N GLU A 69 12.82 -23.01 6.12
CA GLU A 69 13.11 -22.41 7.42
C GLU A 69 13.74 -21.01 7.25
N GLU A 70 13.19 -20.03 7.98
CA GLU A 70 13.81 -18.76 8.35
C GLU A 70 13.59 -17.53 7.42
N CYS A 71 12.41 -17.30 6.80
CA CYS A 71 12.23 -16.06 6.01
C CYS A 71 12.56 -14.80 6.83
N ALA A 72 11.99 -14.66 8.03
CA ALA A 72 12.22 -13.51 8.91
C ALA A 72 13.71 -13.26 9.24
N ALA A 73 14.56 -14.23 8.99
CA ALA A 73 15.88 -14.32 9.58
C ALA A 73 17.03 -14.51 8.62
N THR A 74 16.74 -15.11 7.48
CA THR A 74 17.66 -15.22 6.37
C THR A 74 17.47 -14.05 5.41
N LYS A 75 16.25 -13.50 5.32
CA LYS A 75 15.96 -12.38 4.43
C LYS A 75 16.52 -11.09 5.02
N THR A 76 17.46 -10.51 4.29
CA THR A 76 18.15 -9.27 4.66
C THR A 76 17.80 -8.10 3.74
N SER A 77 17.04 -8.37 2.67
CA SER A 77 16.55 -7.38 1.72
C SER A 77 15.07 -7.62 1.42
N TRP A 78 14.33 -6.54 1.25
CA TRP A 78 12.88 -6.55 1.01
C TRP A 78 12.60 -5.83 -0.31
N ALA A 79 11.62 -6.34 -1.05
CA ALA A 79 11.22 -5.79 -2.34
C ALA A 79 9.80 -5.24 -2.28
N VAL A 80 9.53 -4.26 -3.13
CA VAL A 80 8.20 -3.73 -3.41
C VAL A 80 7.34 -4.82 -4.05
N THR A 81 6.07 -4.91 -3.65
CA THR A 81 5.12 -5.91 -4.17
C THR A 81 3.77 -5.25 -4.49
N ASP A 82 3.16 -5.65 -5.60
CA ASP A 82 1.82 -5.19 -5.98
C ASP A 82 0.74 -5.82 -5.07
N MET A 83 1.08 -6.86 -4.29
CA MET A 83 0.19 -7.45 -3.29
C MET A 83 -0.13 -6.46 -2.16
N THR A 84 0.81 -5.57 -1.83
CA THR A 84 0.63 -4.56 -0.79
C THR A 84 0.03 -3.30 -1.39
N ILE A 85 -1.22 -3.01 -1.03
CA ILE A 85 -1.90 -1.77 -1.39
C ILE A 85 -1.93 -0.85 -0.17
N GLY A 86 -1.28 0.31 -0.29
CA GLY A 86 -1.25 1.31 0.77
C GLY A 86 -2.58 2.05 0.90
N HIS A 87 -3.46 1.59 1.78
CA HIS A 87 -4.75 2.22 2.06
C HIS A 87 -4.52 3.63 2.63
N ARG A 88 -4.97 4.63 1.88
CA ARG A 88 -4.80 6.07 2.08
C ARG A 88 -3.35 6.53 2.24
N GLY A 89 -2.43 5.71 1.76
CA GLY A 89 -0.99 5.92 1.85
C GLY A 89 -0.21 4.76 2.46
N GLY A 90 -0.84 3.86 3.22
CA GLY A 90 -0.22 2.61 3.69
C GLY A 90 0.59 2.70 4.99
N ALA A 91 0.70 3.86 5.61
CA ALA A 91 1.20 4.06 6.97
C ALA A 91 0.13 4.67 7.91
N THR A 92 -1.14 4.56 7.53
CA THR A 92 -2.32 5.16 8.16
C THR A 92 -2.53 4.74 9.62
N MET A 93 -1.95 3.62 10.06
CA MET A 93 -1.93 3.25 11.48
C MET A 93 -1.26 4.33 12.35
N GLN A 94 -0.28 5.07 11.82
CA GLN A 94 0.48 6.06 12.59
C GLN A 94 0.62 7.44 11.91
N MET A 95 0.23 7.58 10.65
CA MET A 95 0.39 8.82 9.90
C MET A 95 -0.96 9.30 9.37
N PRO A 96 -1.21 10.63 9.34
CA PRO A 96 -2.44 11.17 8.78
C PRO A 96 -2.69 10.65 7.37
N GLU A 97 -3.91 10.17 7.14
CA GLU A 97 -4.36 9.65 5.85
C GLU A 97 -4.28 10.70 4.73
N HIS A 98 -4.03 10.23 3.51
CA HIS A 98 -3.94 11.04 2.29
C HIS A 98 -2.95 12.21 2.33
N THR A 99 -1.89 12.10 3.12
CA THR A 99 -0.79 13.06 3.15
C THR A 99 0.39 12.62 2.31
N ILE A 100 1.18 13.57 1.82
CA ILE A 100 2.43 13.31 1.09
C ILE A 100 3.37 12.44 1.93
N GLU A 101 3.42 12.68 3.23
CA GLU A 101 4.24 11.95 4.20
C GLU A 101 3.79 10.50 4.31
N ASN A 102 2.48 10.25 4.44
CA ASN A 102 1.93 8.90 4.48
C ASN A 102 2.17 8.15 3.17
N TYR A 103 1.92 8.77 2.00
CA TYR A 103 2.21 8.17 0.69
C TYR A 103 3.68 7.75 0.54
N LYS A 104 4.62 8.61 0.94
CA LYS A 104 6.05 8.30 0.93
C LYS A 104 6.38 7.15 1.88
N ALA A 105 5.80 7.17 3.09
CA ALA A 105 6.02 6.14 4.09
C ALA A 105 5.53 4.77 3.61
N GLY A 106 4.32 4.64 3.09
CA GLY A 106 3.85 3.36 2.55
C GLY A 106 4.68 2.86 1.37
N ALA A 107 5.12 3.75 0.48
CA ALA A 107 6.04 3.39 -0.60
C ALA A 107 7.37 2.83 -0.07
N MET A 108 7.94 3.45 0.97
CA MET A 108 9.15 2.97 1.68
C MET A 108 8.90 1.68 2.46
N MET A 109 7.66 1.42 2.86
CA MET A 109 7.23 0.19 3.53
C MET A 109 6.90 -0.95 2.55
N GLY A 110 7.11 -0.73 1.25
CA GLY A 110 7.03 -1.74 0.19
C GLY A 110 5.67 -1.86 -0.50
N ALA A 111 4.74 -0.93 -0.26
CA ALA A 111 3.51 -0.84 -1.04
C ALA A 111 3.84 -0.61 -2.53
N GLY A 112 3.38 -1.53 -3.39
CA GLY A 112 3.50 -1.43 -4.86
C GLY A 112 2.38 -0.62 -5.49
N VAL A 113 1.21 -0.61 -4.84
CA VAL A 113 0.04 0.19 -5.21
C VAL A 113 -0.30 1.15 -4.08
N ILE A 114 -0.66 2.39 -4.40
CA ILE A 114 -1.07 3.39 -3.42
C ILE A 114 -2.48 3.87 -3.79
N GLU A 115 -3.30 4.14 -2.78
CA GLU A 115 -4.67 4.62 -2.93
C GLU A 115 -4.77 6.14 -2.79
N CYS A 116 -5.71 6.74 -3.54
CA CYS A 116 -6.28 8.04 -3.24
C CYS A 116 -7.81 7.95 -3.30
N ASP A 117 -8.48 8.31 -2.21
CA ASP A 117 -9.93 8.48 -2.20
C ASP A 117 -10.26 9.82 -2.83
N VAL A 118 -10.86 9.83 -4.00
CA VAL A 118 -11.09 11.03 -4.79
C VAL A 118 -12.42 11.65 -4.35
N THR A 119 -12.35 12.93 -4.01
CA THR A 119 -13.49 13.84 -3.81
C THR A 119 -13.24 15.12 -4.62
N PHE A 120 -14.18 16.06 -4.59
CA PHE A 120 -14.05 17.34 -5.30
C PHE A 120 -14.36 18.56 -4.43
N THR A 121 -13.81 19.70 -4.82
CA THR A 121 -14.01 21.01 -4.22
C THR A 121 -15.19 21.77 -4.86
N SER A 122 -15.59 22.90 -4.28
CA SER A 122 -16.66 23.76 -4.82
C SER A 122 -16.37 24.28 -6.24
N ASP A 123 -15.08 24.48 -6.56
CA ASP A 123 -14.56 24.86 -7.88
C ASP A 123 -14.18 23.65 -8.76
N LEU A 124 -14.65 22.45 -8.38
CA LEU A 124 -14.57 21.20 -9.16
C LEU A 124 -13.14 20.65 -9.34
N GLU A 125 -12.20 21.04 -8.49
CA GLU A 125 -10.87 20.42 -8.44
C GLU A 125 -10.91 19.11 -7.64
N LEU A 126 -10.10 18.12 -8.06
CA LEU A 126 -10.06 16.81 -7.41
C LEU A 126 -9.02 16.77 -6.27
N VAL A 127 -9.41 16.21 -5.13
CA VAL A 127 -8.57 16.09 -3.93
C VAL A 127 -8.66 14.70 -3.29
N CYS A 128 -7.57 14.24 -2.68
CA CYS A 128 -7.50 12.95 -1.99
C CYS A 128 -8.02 13.06 -0.55
N ARG A 129 -9.19 12.50 -0.26
CA ARG A 129 -9.93 12.54 1.01
C ARG A 129 -10.85 11.34 1.14
N HIS A 130 -10.86 10.73 2.32
CA HIS A 130 -11.65 9.53 2.53
C HIS A 130 -13.15 9.75 2.38
N SER A 131 -13.64 10.85 2.94
CA SER A 131 -15.02 11.27 2.78
C SER A 131 -15.05 12.69 2.25
N GLN A 132 -16.11 13.03 1.53
CA GLN A 132 -16.30 14.42 1.13
C GLN A 132 -16.47 15.33 2.35
N CYS A 133 -16.91 14.81 3.51
CA CYS A 133 -17.32 15.58 4.68
C CYS A 133 -16.51 15.29 5.96
N ASP A 134 -15.27 14.83 5.84
CA ASP A 134 -14.37 14.49 6.96
C ASP A 134 -13.44 15.64 7.40
N LEU A 135 -13.55 16.85 6.84
CA LEU A 135 -12.61 17.94 7.14
C LEU A 135 -12.53 18.26 8.63
N HIS A 136 -13.64 18.17 9.36
CA HIS A 136 -13.67 18.50 10.78
C HIS A 136 -12.94 17.48 11.67
N THR A 137 -12.77 16.21 11.26
CA THR A 137 -12.03 15.19 12.03
C THR A 137 -10.61 14.98 11.56
N THR A 138 -10.25 15.46 10.37
CA THR A 138 -8.94 15.20 9.75
C THR A 138 -8.16 16.47 9.43
N THR A 139 -8.69 17.65 9.77
CA THR A 139 -8.00 18.94 9.62
C THR A 139 -8.23 19.83 10.84
N ASP A 140 -7.64 21.02 10.83
CA ASP A 140 -7.92 22.08 11.79
C ASP A 140 -8.99 23.10 11.32
N VAL A 141 -9.78 22.79 10.29
CA VAL A 141 -10.76 23.73 9.66
C VAL A 141 -11.65 24.46 10.66
N VAL A 142 -12.06 23.81 11.75
CA VAL A 142 -12.94 24.40 12.76
C VAL A 142 -12.24 25.43 13.67
N LEU A 143 -10.91 25.50 13.64
CA LEU A 143 -10.12 26.55 14.32
C LEU A 143 -10.04 27.84 13.51
N HIS A 144 -10.42 27.81 12.23
CA HIS A 144 -10.38 28.96 11.33
C HIS A 144 -11.79 29.55 11.21
N ASP A 145 -12.12 30.61 11.95
CA ASP A 145 -13.47 31.19 12.02
C ASP A 145 -14.14 31.38 10.65
N GLU A 146 -13.40 31.89 9.65
CA GLU A 146 -13.91 32.12 8.30
C GLU A 146 -14.20 30.82 7.54
N LEU A 147 -13.42 29.76 7.77
CA LEU A 147 -13.64 28.46 7.13
C LEU A 147 -14.69 27.64 7.86
N ASN A 148 -14.69 27.66 9.19
CA ASN A 148 -15.72 27.03 10.02
C ASN A 148 -17.12 27.54 9.64
N ALA A 149 -17.26 28.85 9.42
CA ALA A 149 -18.53 29.46 9.01
C ALA A 149 -19.03 29.01 7.62
N LYS A 150 -18.17 28.42 6.78
CA LYS A 150 -18.53 27.89 5.46
C LYS A 150 -18.91 26.42 5.47
N CYS A 151 -18.55 25.68 6.52
CA CYS A 151 -18.94 24.30 6.66
C CYS A 151 -20.46 24.14 6.54
N THR A 152 -20.91 23.08 5.87
CA THR A 152 -22.32 22.70 5.77
C THR A 152 -23.03 22.74 7.14
N ILE A 153 -22.36 22.23 8.18
CA ILE A 153 -22.72 22.45 9.59
C ILE A 153 -21.46 22.96 10.31
N PRO A 154 -21.36 24.26 10.63
CA PRO A 154 -20.25 24.81 11.40
C PRO A 154 -20.13 24.16 12.77
N TRP A 155 -18.91 24.07 13.29
CA TRP A 155 -18.69 23.63 14.67
C TRP A 155 -19.14 24.71 15.66
N GLU A 156 -19.92 24.28 16.64
CA GLU A 156 -20.29 25.03 17.84
C GLU A 156 -20.29 24.06 19.05
N ALA A 157 -20.06 24.57 20.26
CA ALA A 157 -20.09 23.72 21.45
C ALA A 157 -21.46 23.00 21.57
N GLY A 158 -21.42 21.67 21.67
CA GLY A 158 -22.62 20.82 21.78
C GLY A 158 -23.17 20.26 20.46
N ASN A 159 -22.56 20.56 19.30
CA ASN A 159 -22.97 19.98 18.02
C ASN A 159 -21.92 19.02 17.42
N GLU A 160 -22.36 18.30 16.39
CA GLU A 160 -21.48 17.53 15.51
C GLU A 160 -21.37 18.31 14.19
N PRO A 161 -20.18 18.84 13.86
CA PRO A 161 -19.98 19.62 12.63
C PRO A 161 -20.00 18.71 11.40
N LYS A 162 -20.22 19.33 10.25
CA LYS A 162 -20.12 18.72 8.93
C LYS A 162 -19.43 19.72 8.02
N CYS A 163 -18.16 19.48 7.74
CA CYS A 163 -17.33 20.32 6.88
C CYS A 163 -16.92 19.50 5.66
N CYS A 164 -17.40 19.89 4.48
CA CYS A 164 -17.17 19.13 3.25
C CYS A 164 -16.20 19.83 2.30
N THR A 165 -15.42 19.07 1.52
CA THR A 165 -14.53 19.64 0.49
C THR A 165 -15.30 20.48 -0.52
N SER A 166 -16.55 20.11 -0.81
CA SER A 166 -17.49 20.85 -1.66
C SER A 166 -17.92 22.21 -1.10
N ASP A 167 -17.63 22.51 0.18
CA ASP A 167 -17.91 23.81 0.81
C ASP A 167 -16.83 24.86 0.48
N PHE A 168 -15.67 24.42 -0.03
CA PHE A 168 -14.47 25.24 -0.19
C PHE A 168 -13.92 25.19 -1.60
N THR A 169 -13.23 26.25 -2.04
CA THR A 169 -12.38 26.20 -3.24
C THR A 169 -11.06 25.49 -2.94
N LEU A 170 -10.34 25.04 -3.96
CA LEU A 170 -9.02 24.45 -3.75
C LEU A 170 -8.04 25.43 -3.07
N GLU A 171 -8.10 26.72 -3.44
CA GLU A 171 -7.24 27.75 -2.83
C GLU A 171 -7.47 27.89 -1.32
N GLU A 172 -8.72 27.76 -0.87
CA GLU A 172 -9.10 27.80 0.53
C GLU A 172 -8.65 26.56 1.30
N LEU A 173 -8.81 25.36 0.72
CA LEU A 173 -8.32 24.12 1.34
C LEU A 173 -6.79 24.11 1.47
N LYS A 174 -6.07 24.57 0.44
CA LYS A 174 -4.62 24.80 0.50
C LYS A 174 -4.25 25.89 1.52
N GLY A 175 -5.22 26.74 1.88
CA GLY A 175 -5.10 27.77 2.91
C GLY A 175 -5.14 27.27 4.35
N LEU A 176 -5.56 26.02 4.63
CA LEU A 176 -5.60 25.47 5.99
C LEU A 176 -4.22 25.52 6.68
N CYS A 177 -3.15 25.37 5.90
CA CYS A 177 -1.78 25.46 6.39
C CYS A 177 -1.19 26.87 6.47
N LYS A 178 -1.95 27.91 6.10
CA LYS A 178 -1.50 29.28 6.28
C LYS A 178 -1.75 29.65 7.74
N THR A 179 -0.67 29.73 8.53
CA THR A 179 -0.71 30.22 9.90
C THR A 179 -1.40 31.58 9.97
N ASN A 180 -2.67 31.59 10.36
CA ASN A 180 -3.35 32.81 10.72
C ASN A 180 -2.94 33.17 12.14
N GLN A 181 -1.98 34.09 12.23
CA GLN A 181 -1.79 34.98 13.37
C GLN A 181 -1.36 34.32 14.70
N SER A 182 -0.04 34.23 14.86
CA SER A 182 0.71 34.19 16.13
C SER A 182 -0.16 34.35 17.40
N VAL A 183 -0.51 33.22 18.02
CA VAL A 183 -1.09 33.23 19.38
C VAL A 183 0.00 33.70 20.35
N ILE A 184 -0.07 34.97 20.76
CA ILE A 184 0.81 35.49 21.82
C ILE A 184 0.29 34.93 23.15
N VAL A 185 0.85 33.81 23.60
CA VAL A 185 0.67 33.36 24.98
C VAL A 185 1.51 34.25 25.88
N SER A 186 0.85 35.19 26.56
CA SER A 186 1.48 36.03 27.58
C SER A 186 1.68 35.21 28.86
N CYS A 187 2.84 34.57 29.02
CA CYS A 187 3.21 33.97 30.30
C CYS A 187 3.59 35.06 31.30
N ASN A 188 2.72 35.29 32.29
CA ASN A 188 3.01 36.19 33.39
C ASN A 188 3.90 35.46 34.42
N ILE A 189 5.21 35.50 34.23
CA ILE A 189 6.15 35.03 35.25
C ILE A 189 6.14 36.06 36.37
N SER A 190 5.59 35.67 37.52
CA SER A 190 5.46 36.47 38.74
C SER A 190 6.82 36.78 39.39
N ASN A 191 7.71 37.49 38.66
CA ASN A 191 8.83 38.29 39.18
C ASN A 191 9.74 38.90 38.08
N SER A 192 9.33 38.92 36.81
CA SER A 192 10.08 39.60 35.75
C SER A 192 9.30 40.79 35.20
N THR A 193 9.89 41.99 35.23
CA THR A 193 9.38 43.17 34.53
C THR A 193 9.56 43.09 33.01
N SER A 194 10.05 41.97 32.49
CA SER A 194 10.22 41.69 31.07
C SER A 194 9.22 40.63 30.64
N LEU A 195 8.16 41.05 29.94
CA LEU A 195 7.32 40.16 29.13
C LEU A 195 8.23 39.53 28.08
N THR A 196 8.49 38.24 28.20
CA THR A 196 9.08 37.45 27.11
C THR A 196 7.91 36.80 26.38
N ASN A 197 7.62 37.30 25.18
CA ASN A 197 6.70 36.62 24.28
C ASN A 197 7.37 35.30 23.87
N VAL A 198 6.85 34.18 24.34
CA VAL A 198 7.18 32.88 23.79
C VAL A 198 6.24 32.71 22.59
N LEU A 199 6.79 32.76 21.37
CA LEU A 199 6.10 32.17 20.24
C LEU A 199 6.06 30.67 20.53
N LEU A 200 4.91 30.17 20.97
CA LEU A 200 4.59 28.78 20.68
C LEU A 200 4.43 28.75 19.15
N ALA A 201 5.16 27.85 18.49
CA ALA A 201 4.86 27.57 17.09
C ALA A 201 3.37 27.23 17.03
N ASP A 202 2.61 27.95 16.20
CA ASP A 202 1.19 27.69 16.04
C ASP A 202 1.04 26.20 15.73
N HIS A 203 0.31 25.50 16.59
CA HIS A 203 -0.13 24.12 16.35
C HIS A 203 -1.21 24.17 15.27
N THR A 204 -0.84 24.58 14.06
CA THR A 204 -1.67 24.41 12.86
C THR A 204 -1.36 23.06 12.29
N SER A 205 -2.37 22.25 11.99
CA SER A 205 -2.20 20.98 11.29
C SER A 205 -3.22 20.95 10.17
N GLY A 206 -2.75 20.98 8.93
CA GLY A 206 -3.60 21.01 7.75
C GLY A 206 -4.34 19.69 7.65
N ALA A 207 -3.61 18.58 7.55
CA ALA A 207 -4.13 17.25 7.80
C ALA A 207 -3.60 16.69 9.13
N LYS A 208 -4.45 15.97 9.85
CA LYS A 208 -4.16 15.32 11.13
C LYS A 208 -4.72 13.91 11.16
N MET A 209 -4.38 13.16 12.20
CA MET A 209 -5.03 11.87 12.43
C MET A 209 -6.54 12.04 12.50
N ASP A 210 -7.26 11.13 11.86
CA ASP A 210 -8.72 11.09 11.91
C ASP A 210 -9.17 10.85 13.35
N SER A 211 -9.64 11.93 13.96
CA SER A 211 -10.07 11.99 15.35
C SER A 211 -10.87 13.26 15.62
N SER A 212 -11.73 13.24 16.62
CA SER A 212 -12.22 14.48 17.22
C SER A 212 -12.62 14.23 18.67
N GLY A 213 -12.63 15.30 19.46
CA GLY A 213 -13.41 15.34 20.68
C GLY A 213 -14.89 15.09 20.39
N GLY A 214 -15.61 14.58 21.38
CA GLY A 214 -17.06 14.42 21.28
C GLY A 214 -17.81 15.74 21.36
N THR A 215 -19.13 15.68 21.26
CA THR A 215 -20.05 16.83 21.43
C THR A 215 -19.98 17.48 22.81
N SER A 216 -19.33 16.84 23.78
CA SER A 216 -19.03 17.41 25.10
C SER A 216 -17.89 18.44 25.09
N ALA A 217 -17.12 18.55 23.99
CA ALA A 217 -16.04 19.51 23.87
C ALA A 217 -16.58 20.94 24.01
N THR A 218 -15.92 21.73 24.87
CA THR A 218 -16.33 23.11 25.18
C THR A 218 -15.57 24.16 24.38
N THR A 219 -14.49 23.76 23.71
CA THR A 219 -13.67 24.62 22.86
C THR A 219 -13.34 23.91 21.55
N ALA A 220 -13.12 24.69 20.48
CA ALA A 220 -12.75 24.13 19.17
C ALA A 220 -11.43 23.36 19.23
N MET A 221 -10.49 23.81 20.07
CA MET A 221 -9.20 23.14 20.29
C MET A 221 -9.36 21.77 20.94
N GLU A 222 -10.24 21.65 21.94
CA GLU A 222 -10.59 20.37 22.57
C GLU A 222 -11.26 19.42 21.58
N TYR A 223 -12.07 19.96 20.66
CA TYR A 223 -12.68 19.20 19.59
C TYR A 223 -11.66 18.71 18.55
N VAL A 224 -10.79 19.57 18.03
CA VAL A 224 -9.85 19.20 16.96
C VAL A 224 -8.79 18.20 17.42
N TYR A 225 -8.21 18.43 18.60
CA TYR A 225 -7.09 17.63 19.10
C TYR A 225 -7.52 16.58 20.14
N GLY A 226 -8.82 16.34 20.27
CA GLY A 226 -9.38 15.28 21.10
C GLY A 226 -9.53 13.97 20.32
N GLY A 227 -9.56 12.85 21.05
CA GLY A 227 -10.07 11.57 20.53
C GLY A 227 -9.12 10.77 19.65
N THR A 228 -7.85 11.15 19.49
CA THR A 228 -6.85 10.27 18.87
C THR A 228 -6.74 8.99 19.71
N ALA A 229 -6.97 7.84 19.08
CA ALA A 229 -6.90 6.55 19.77
C ALA A 229 -5.49 6.29 20.33
N ASP A 230 -5.39 5.68 21.52
CA ASP A 230 -4.12 5.47 22.24
C ASP A 230 -3.08 4.62 21.49
N TRP A 231 -3.50 3.86 20.48
CA TRP A 231 -2.64 3.04 19.62
C TRP A 231 -2.22 3.76 18.32
N ARG A 232 -2.74 4.98 18.09
CA ARG A 232 -2.32 5.91 17.02
C ARG A 232 -1.42 7.01 17.60
N THR A 233 -0.92 7.91 16.75
CA THR A 233 -0.04 9.00 17.19
C THR A 233 -0.26 10.30 16.43
N ASP A 234 -0.17 11.41 17.14
CA ASP A 234 -0.18 12.75 16.58
C ASP A 234 1.23 13.23 16.15
N LEU A 235 2.25 12.36 16.25
CA LEU A 235 3.65 12.73 16.02
C LEU A 235 3.89 13.29 14.61
N TYR A 236 3.20 12.76 13.60
CA TYR A 236 3.45 13.04 12.19
C TYR A 236 2.49 14.05 11.56
N GLN A 237 1.67 14.75 12.36
CA GLN A 237 0.75 15.78 11.86
C GLN A 237 1.36 17.20 11.84
N TYR A 238 2.67 17.33 12.06
CA TYR A 238 3.39 18.61 12.16
C TYR A 238 4.51 18.75 11.11
N PRO A 239 4.83 19.98 10.65
CA PRO A 239 4.22 21.23 11.08
C PRO A 239 2.90 21.57 10.39
N CYS A 240 2.55 20.97 9.25
CA CYS A 240 1.23 21.14 8.59
C CYS A 240 1.17 20.36 7.25
N PRO A 241 0.79 19.07 7.23
CA PRO A 241 0.57 18.38 5.96
C PRO A 241 -0.58 19.05 5.19
N GLU A 242 -0.38 19.45 3.94
CA GLU A 242 -1.42 20.08 3.13
C GLU A 242 -2.40 19.06 2.54
N VAL A 243 -3.63 19.49 2.25
CA VAL A 243 -4.58 18.71 1.43
C VAL A 243 -3.95 18.43 0.07
N VAL A 244 -3.90 17.16 -0.32
CA VAL A 244 -3.27 16.72 -1.57
C VAL A 244 -4.31 16.71 -2.69
N THR A 245 -4.03 17.40 -3.79
CA THR A 245 -4.83 17.28 -5.02
C THR A 245 -4.60 15.92 -5.67
N HIS A 246 -5.59 15.42 -6.41
CA HIS A 246 -5.44 14.17 -7.14
C HIS A 246 -4.25 14.21 -8.13
N LYS A 247 -4.04 15.34 -8.82
CA LYS A 247 -2.85 15.54 -9.69
C LYS A 247 -1.52 15.54 -8.93
N GLU A 248 -1.44 16.09 -7.72
CA GLU A 248 -0.23 16.03 -6.89
C GLU A 248 0.06 14.61 -6.43
N TYR A 249 -0.99 13.88 -6.03
CA TYR A 249 -0.92 12.47 -5.71
C TYR A 249 -0.39 11.64 -6.91
N ILE A 250 -0.96 11.82 -8.11
CA ILE A 250 -0.52 11.09 -9.31
C ILE A 250 0.98 11.33 -9.55
N LYS A 251 1.42 12.60 -9.53
CA LYS A 251 2.84 12.95 -9.75
C LYS A 251 3.75 12.36 -8.69
N LEU A 252 3.34 12.36 -7.42
CA LEU A 252 4.12 11.79 -6.34
C LEU A 252 4.27 10.28 -6.54
N VAL A 253 3.16 9.56 -6.72
CA VAL A 253 3.16 8.09 -6.83
C VAL A 253 3.89 7.63 -8.09
N GLN A 254 3.77 8.36 -9.22
CA GLN A 254 4.63 8.17 -10.40
C GLN A 254 6.12 8.31 -10.06
N SER A 255 6.50 9.37 -9.31
CA SER A 255 7.91 9.60 -8.92
C SER A 255 8.47 8.53 -7.98
N LEU A 256 7.58 7.83 -7.27
CA LEU A 256 7.92 6.70 -6.40
C LEU A 256 7.94 5.37 -7.17
N GLY A 257 7.58 5.35 -8.46
CA GLY A 257 7.53 4.14 -9.27
C GLY A 257 6.49 3.14 -8.76
N ARG A 258 5.29 3.63 -8.42
CA ARG A 258 4.18 2.84 -7.87
C ARG A 258 2.95 2.92 -8.77
N LYS A 259 2.08 1.92 -8.62
CA LYS A 259 0.77 1.84 -9.27
C LYS A 259 -0.29 2.59 -8.46
N PHE A 260 -1.46 2.77 -9.06
CA PHE A 260 -2.53 3.62 -8.55
C PHE A 260 -3.82 2.83 -8.37
N THR A 261 -4.51 3.04 -7.26
CA THR A 261 -5.89 2.58 -7.08
C THR A 261 -6.78 3.71 -6.56
N PRO A 262 -7.22 4.66 -7.41
CA PRO A 262 -8.07 5.75 -6.96
C PRO A 262 -9.51 5.29 -6.72
N GLU A 263 -10.11 5.65 -5.58
CA GLU A 263 -11.54 5.45 -5.31
C GLU A 263 -12.34 6.67 -5.72
N LEU A 264 -13.33 6.53 -6.60
CA LEU A 264 -14.31 7.60 -6.81
C LEU A 264 -15.34 7.57 -5.67
N LYS A 265 -15.22 8.50 -4.70
CA LYS A 265 -16.18 8.55 -3.58
C LYS A 265 -17.57 8.97 -4.06
N THR A 266 -18.60 8.32 -3.53
CA THR A 266 -19.99 8.77 -3.69
C THR A 266 -20.14 10.22 -3.21
N PRO A 267 -20.64 11.14 -4.04
CA PRO A 267 -20.84 12.53 -3.62
C PRO A 267 -21.80 12.65 -2.43
N SER A 268 -21.46 13.51 -1.48
CA SER A 268 -22.31 13.90 -0.34
C SER A 268 -23.17 15.13 -0.63
N VAL A 269 -23.31 15.46 -1.92
CA VAL A 269 -24.08 16.57 -2.49
C VAL A 269 -24.96 16.05 -3.62
N ASP A 270 -26.05 16.77 -3.92
CA ASP A 270 -26.90 16.43 -5.06
C ASP A 270 -26.12 16.64 -6.38
N MET A 271 -26.16 15.64 -7.25
CA MET A 271 -25.60 15.71 -8.60
C MET A 271 -26.71 16.04 -9.62
N PRO A 272 -26.46 16.93 -10.62
CA PRO A 272 -25.18 17.58 -10.91
C PRO A 272 -24.84 18.71 -9.93
N PHE A 273 -23.58 18.76 -9.50
CA PHE A 273 -23.06 19.80 -8.63
C PHE A 273 -22.27 20.82 -9.44
N ASN A 274 -22.68 22.09 -9.41
CA ASN A 274 -22.08 23.18 -10.22
C ASN A 274 -21.93 22.84 -11.72
N GLY A 275 -22.86 22.02 -12.24
CA GLY A 275 -22.87 21.58 -13.64
C GLY A 275 -22.09 20.28 -13.92
N MET A 276 -21.36 19.73 -12.95
CA MET A 276 -20.69 18.43 -13.07
C MET A 276 -21.66 17.30 -12.72
N THR A 277 -21.94 16.41 -13.68
CA THR A 277 -22.71 15.18 -13.44
C THR A 277 -21.86 14.10 -12.77
N GLN A 278 -22.49 13.00 -12.32
CA GLN A 278 -21.75 11.85 -11.79
C GLN A 278 -20.80 11.25 -12.85
N GLU A 279 -21.24 11.18 -14.10
CA GLU A 279 -20.41 10.68 -15.22
C GLU A 279 -19.26 11.64 -15.53
N ASP A 280 -19.50 12.96 -15.51
CA ASP A 280 -18.41 13.95 -15.67
C ASP A 280 -17.36 13.81 -14.56
N TYR A 281 -17.80 13.53 -13.33
CA TYR A 281 -16.92 13.31 -12.20
C TYR A 281 -16.09 12.02 -12.35
N ALA A 282 -16.75 10.92 -12.70
CA ALA A 282 -16.10 9.65 -13.00
C ALA A 282 -15.09 9.76 -14.14
N GLN A 283 -15.43 10.49 -15.21
CA GLN A 283 -14.54 10.70 -16.35
C GLN A 283 -13.37 11.62 -15.99
N LYS A 284 -13.62 12.71 -15.25
CA LYS A 284 -12.58 13.66 -14.84
C LYS A 284 -11.47 12.98 -14.03
N MET A 285 -11.81 12.02 -13.17
CA MET A 285 -10.80 11.23 -12.44
C MET A 285 -9.86 10.50 -13.40
N ILE A 286 -10.39 9.82 -14.41
CA ILE A 286 -9.61 9.10 -15.43
C ILE A 286 -8.81 10.06 -16.32
N ASP A 287 -9.40 11.18 -16.71
CA ASP A 287 -8.75 12.17 -17.57
C ASP A 287 -7.46 12.73 -16.97
N GLU A 288 -7.36 12.85 -15.64
CA GLU A 288 -6.13 13.31 -14.98
C GLU A 288 -4.99 12.28 -15.07
N TYR A 289 -5.30 10.98 -15.12
CA TYR A 289 -4.31 9.93 -15.39
C TYR A 289 -3.83 9.96 -16.84
N ILE A 290 -4.77 10.16 -17.78
CA ILE A 290 -4.45 10.31 -19.21
C ILE A 290 -3.57 11.54 -19.43
N GLU A 291 -3.95 12.68 -18.85
CA GLU A 291 -3.22 13.95 -18.95
C GLU A 291 -1.77 13.82 -18.44
N LEU A 292 -1.57 13.07 -17.35
CA LEU A 292 -0.26 12.86 -16.71
C LEU A 292 0.49 11.65 -17.27
N GLY A 293 -0.02 10.99 -18.31
CA GLY A 293 0.66 9.92 -19.02
C GLY A 293 0.88 8.65 -18.19
N VAL A 294 -0.03 8.34 -17.26
CA VAL A 294 -0.04 7.06 -16.54
C VAL A 294 -0.44 5.95 -17.50
N ALA A 295 0.27 4.82 -17.46
CA ALA A 295 -0.05 3.66 -18.26
C ALA A 295 -1.34 2.99 -17.74
N PRO A 296 -2.29 2.59 -18.59
CA PRO A 296 -3.56 2.02 -18.14
C PRO A 296 -3.39 0.75 -17.30
N GLU A 297 -2.33 -0.05 -17.54
CA GLU A 297 -2.00 -1.24 -16.75
C GLU A 297 -1.58 -0.95 -15.29
N ASP A 298 -1.17 0.29 -14.99
CA ASP A 298 -0.78 0.72 -13.64
C ASP A 298 -1.96 1.33 -12.86
N LEU A 299 -3.17 1.39 -13.45
CA LEU A 299 -4.35 2.04 -12.87
C LEU A 299 -5.46 1.03 -12.56
N TYR A 300 -5.93 1.02 -11.32
CA TYR A 300 -7.07 0.23 -10.84
C TYR A 300 -8.16 1.18 -10.29
N PRO A 301 -9.01 1.79 -11.14
CA PRO A 301 -10.03 2.72 -10.65
C PRO A 301 -11.14 1.96 -9.92
N GLN A 302 -11.50 2.41 -8.71
CA GLN A 302 -12.45 1.72 -7.85
C GLN A 302 -13.65 2.59 -7.46
N SER A 303 -14.81 1.98 -7.20
CA SER A 303 -16.00 2.68 -6.68
C SER A 303 -16.96 1.72 -5.98
N PHE A 304 -17.65 2.20 -4.93
CA PHE A 304 -18.77 1.51 -4.29
C PHE A 304 -20.08 1.63 -5.09
N LEU A 305 -20.14 2.52 -6.09
CA LEU A 305 -21.26 2.61 -7.02
C LEU A 305 -20.94 1.77 -8.27
N PRO A 306 -21.56 0.59 -8.46
CA PRO A 306 -21.25 -0.26 -9.61
C PRO A 306 -21.43 0.46 -10.95
N SER A 307 -22.36 1.41 -11.03
CA SER A 307 -22.56 2.25 -12.22
C SER A 307 -21.31 3.00 -12.69
N ASP A 308 -20.43 3.44 -11.77
CA ASP A 308 -19.18 4.12 -12.14
C ASP A 308 -18.21 3.13 -12.81
N THR A 309 -18.13 1.90 -12.28
CA THR A 309 -17.30 0.85 -12.87
C THR A 309 -17.80 0.44 -14.25
N TYR A 310 -19.11 0.34 -14.43
CA TYR A 310 -19.73 0.04 -15.73
C TYR A 310 -19.47 1.18 -16.73
N TYR A 311 -19.54 2.42 -16.25
CA TYR A 311 -19.23 3.60 -17.05
C TYR A 311 -17.79 3.56 -17.56
N TRP A 312 -16.80 3.30 -16.70
CA TRP A 312 -15.40 3.26 -17.13
C TRP A 312 -15.13 2.11 -18.10
N VAL A 313 -15.67 0.92 -17.85
CA VAL A 313 -15.55 -0.23 -18.78
C VAL A 313 -16.11 0.14 -20.17
N ALA A 314 -17.23 0.86 -20.22
CA ALA A 314 -17.87 1.24 -21.47
C ALA A 314 -17.22 2.45 -22.18
N ASN A 315 -16.65 3.41 -21.43
CA ASN A 315 -16.31 4.74 -21.97
C ASN A 315 -14.82 5.11 -21.85
N SER A 316 -14.02 4.45 -21.01
CA SER A 316 -12.63 4.83 -20.72
C SER A 316 -11.56 4.02 -21.47
N GLY A 317 -11.97 3.17 -22.42
CA GLY A 317 -11.03 2.34 -23.19
C GLY A 317 -10.16 1.44 -22.30
N GLU A 318 -8.85 1.44 -22.52
CA GLU A 318 -7.91 0.62 -21.73
C GLU A 318 -7.87 1.03 -20.24
N TYR A 319 -8.13 2.29 -19.90
CA TYR A 319 -8.16 2.78 -18.52
C TYR A 319 -9.35 2.24 -17.71
N GLY A 320 -10.40 1.75 -18.37
CA GLY A 320 -11.53 1.08 -17.72
C GLY A 320 -11.35 -0.42 -17.54
N ALA A 321 -10.31 -1.02 -18.12
CA ALA A 321 -10.15 -2.47 -18.20
C ALA A 321 -9.91 -3.14 -16.83
N GLN A 322 -9.29 -2.40 -15.89
CA GLN A 322 -9.00 -2.85 -14.53
C GLN A 322 -9.94 -2.19 -13.50
N SER A 323 -11.15 -1.78 -13.91
CA SER A 323 -12.15 -1.22 -12.99
C SER A 323 -12.49 -2.20 -11.88
N VAL A 324 -12.54 -1.70 -10.65
CA VAL A 324 -12.71 -2.48 -9.42
C VAL A 324 -14.04 -2.12 -8.77
N ALA A 325 -14.92 -3.10 -8.60
CA ALA A 325 -16.19 -2.92 -7.88
C ALA A 325 -15.99 -3.16 -6.38
N LEU A 326 -16.06 -2.10 -5.56
CA LEU A 326 -16.00 -2.22 -4.11
C LEU A 326 -17.31 -2.77 -3.55
N ASP A 327 -17.21 -3.58 -2.50
CA ASP A 327 -18.39 -4.14 -1.84
C ASP A 327 -18.18 -4.29 -0.33
N GLU A 328 -19.18 -3.86 0.42
CA GLU A 328 -19.29 -4.06 1.88
C GLU A 328 -20.63 -4.67 2.26
N THR A 329 -21.45 -5.03 1.27
CA THR A 329 -22.80 -5.53 1.50
C THR A 329 -22.73 -6.95 2.02
N ASP A 330 -23.33 -7.21 3.18
CA ASP A 330 -23.50 -8.59 3.66
C ASP A 330 -24.43 -9.35 2.72
N ARG A 331 -23.85 -10.27 1.93
CA ARG A 331 -24.54 -11.04 0.90
C ARG A 331 -24.52 -12.52 1.25
N ASN A 332 -25.70 -13.12 1.28
CA ASN A 332 -25.80 -14.58 1.21
C ASN A 332 -25.38 -15.10 -0.17
N GLU A 333 -25.22 -16.41 -0.31
CA GLU A 333 -24.74 -17.04 -1.55
C GLU A 333 -25.54 -16.60 -2.80
N THR A 334 -26.88 -16.61 -2.72
CA THR A 334 -27.73 -16.25 -3.88
C THR A 334 -27.51 -14.78 -4.27
N ALA A 335 -27.40 -13.88 -3.31
CA ALA A 335 -27.16 -12.47 -3.55
C ALA A 335 -25.74 -12.20 -4.06
N ALA A 336 -24.74 -12.92 -3.57
CA ALA A 336 -23.36 -12.82 -4.03
C ALA A 336 -23.22 -13.29 -5.48
N ARG A 337 -23.81 -14.44 -5.84
CA ARG A 337 -23.83 -14.93 -7.23
C ARG A 337 -24.52 -13.96 -8.17
N ALA A 338 -25.70 -13.45 -7.80
CA ALA A 338 -26.42 -12.47 -8.60
C ALA A 338 -25.64 -11.16 -8.81
N PHE A 339 -24.90 -10.70 -7.78
CA PHE A 339 -24.03 -9.54 -7.89
C PHE A 339 -22.86 -9.78 -8.85
N HIS A 340 -22.16 -10.92 -8.73
CA HIS A 340 -21.05 -11.26 -9.62
C HIS A 340 -21.50 -11.47 -11.07
N ASP A 341 -22.67 -12.08 -11.29
CA ASP A 341 -23.32 -12.16 -12.61
C ASP A 341 -23.51 -10.76 -13.22
N GLU A 342 -23.96 -9.79 -12.42
CA GLU A 342 -24.17 -8.41 -12.86
C GLU A 342 -22.86 -7.72 -13.24
N LEU A 343 -21.80 -7.89 -12.43
CA LEU A 343 -20.48 -7.33 -12.72
C LEU A 343 -19.94 -7.85 -14.06
N ILE A 344 -19.98 -9.17 -14.27
CA ILE A 344 -19.49 -9.80 -15.51
C ILE A 344 -20.32 -9.38 -16.71
N ALA A 345 -21.64 -9.30 -16.56
CA ALA A 345 -22.52 -8.85 -17.63
C ALA A 345 -22.19 -7.42 -18.11
N ASN A 346 -21.61 -6.59 -17.23
CA ASN A 346 -21.14 -5.24 -17.54
C ASN A 346 -19.62 -5.17 -17.82
N GLY A 347 -18.93 -6.30 -17.92
CA GLY A 347 -17.52 -6.37 -18.29
C GLY A 347 -16.52 -6.04 -17.18
N VAL A 348 -16.98 -5.89 -15.93
CA VAL A 348 -16.12 -5.72 -14.75
C VAL A 348 -15.50 -7.08 -14.41
N LYS A 349 -14.20 -7.06 -14.09
CA LYS A 349 -13.41 -8.28 -13.84
C LYS A 349 -12.81 -8.37 -12.45
N ILE A 350 -12.82 -7.27 -11.71
CA ILE A 350 -12.21 -7.18 -10.38
C ILE A 350 -13.28 -6.77 -9.37
N VAL A 351 -13.42 -7.55 -8.32
CA VAL A 351 -14.27 -7.24 -7.17
C VAL A 351 -13.39 -7.00 -5.95
N ALA A 352 -13.79 -6.03 -5.12
CA ALA A 352 -13.06 -5.66 -3.91
C ALA A 352 -13.97 -5.70 -2.67
N PRO A 353 -14.21 -6.89 -2.10
CA PRO A 353 -14.96 -7.01 -0.86
C PRO A 353 -14.12 -6.72 0.38
N ALA A 354 -14.79 -6.30 1.46
CA ALA A 354 -14.18 -6.24 2.78
C ALA A 354 -13.67 -7.64 3.23
N GLN A 355 -12.55 -7.70 3.94
CA GLN A 355 -11.83 -8.95 4.25
C GLN A 355 -12.69 -9.96 5.00
N GLN A 356 -13.56 -9.51 5.91
CA GLN A 356 -14.43 -10.39 6.68
C GLN A 356 -15.48 -11.09 5.81
N MET A 357 -15.78 -10.57 4.62
CA MET A 357 -16.71 -11.19 3.69
C MET A 357 -16.09 -12.38 2.95
N LEU A 358 -14.76 -12.46 2.88
CA LEU A 358 -14.04 -13.49 2.12
C LEU A 358 -13.81 -14.78 2.90
N VAL A 359 -13.91 -14.75 4.22
CA VAL A 359 -13.51 -15.86 5.08
C VAL A 359 -14.57 -16.18 6.12
N ARG A 360 -14.56 -17.43 6.58
CA ARG A 360 -15.39 -17.92 7.69
C ARG A 360 -14.62 -18.94 8.53
N PRO A 361 -15.09 -19.26 9.75
CA PRO A 361 -14.58 -20.37 10.52
C PRO A 361 -14.85 -21.70 9.80
N ALA A 362 -13.90 -22.61 9.87
CA ALA A 362 -14.08 -23.99 9.42
C ALA A 362 -15.14 -24.72 10.25
N GLU A 363 -15.99 -25.50 9.60
CA GLU A 363 -16.98 -26.36 10.23
C GLU A 363 -16.43 -27.76 10.55
N GLU A 364 -17.15 -28.52 11.39
CA GLU A 364 -16.73 -29.88 11.76
C GLU A 364 -16.63 -30.77 10.51
N GLY A 365 -15.42 -31.26 10.24
CA GLY A 365 -15.12 -32.13 9.09
C GLY A 365 -14.44 -31.41 7.92
N GLU A 366 -14.30 -30.08 7.95
CA GLU A 366 -13.44 -29.34 7.02
C GLU A 366 -11.97 -29.42 7.46
N ASP A 367 -11.09 -29.67 6.49
CA ASP A 367 -9.64 -29.75 6.73
C ASP A 367 -9.04 -28.35 6.63
N SER A 368 -8.81 -27.70 7.79
CA SER A 368 -8.14 -26.40 7.88
C SER A 368 -7.28 -26.35 9.14
N GLU A 369 -5.97 -26.27 8.97
CA GLU A 369 -5.02 -26.11 10.09
C GLU A 369 -5.25 -24.80 10.84
N LEU A 370 -5.54 -23.72 10.11
CA LEU A 370 -5.73 -22.38 10.66
C LEU A 370 -7.16 -22.16 11.18
N GLY A 371 -8.09 -23.09 10.92
CA GLY A 371 -9.50 -22.96 11.28
C GLY A 371 -10.26 -21.89 10.49
N ILE A 372 -9.66 -21.35 9.43
CA ILE A 372 -10.21 -20.33 8.53
C ILE A 372 -10.35 -20.99 7.14
N VAL A 373 -11.47 -20.76 6.47
CA VAL A 373 -11.74 -21.25 5.11
C VAL A 373 -12.44 -20.16 4.28
N PRO A 374 -12.44 -20.26 2.94
CA PRO A 374 -13.19 -19.35 2.08
C PRO A 374 -14.69 -19.31 2.43
N SER A 375 -15.29 -18.13 2.30
CA SER A 375 -16.73 -17.94 2.44
C SER A 375 -17.47 -18.26 1.13
N VAL A 376 -18.81 -18.34 1.20
CA VAL A 376 -19.66 -18.45 0.00
C VAL A 376 -19.53 -17.26 -0.96
N TYR A 377 -19.14 -16.09 -0.45
CA TYR A 377 -18.85 -14.94 -1.29
C TYR A 377 -17.57 -15.17 -2.10
N ALA A 378 -16.49 -15.60 -1.42
CA ALA A 378 -15.22 -15.90 -2.06
C ALA A 378 -15.36 -17.01 -3.10
N GLU A 379 -16.04 -18.11 -2.73
CA GLU A 379 -16.36 -19.22 -3.64
C GLU A 379 -17.13 -18.73 -4.87
N SER A 380 -18.13 -17.87 -4.67
CA SER A 380 -18.86 -17.25 -5.78
C SER A 380 -17.93 -16.43 -6.69
N ALA A 381 -17.06 -15.58 -6.14
CA ALA A 381 -16.15 -14.77 -6.97
C ALA A 381 -15.18 -15.66 -7.77
N ILE A 382 -14.66 -16.72 -7.15
CA ILE A 382 -13.78 -17.72 -7.79
C ILE A 382 -14.49 -18.46 -8.92
N ASP A 383 -15.73 -18.94 -8.68
CA ASP A 383 -16.56 -19.62 -9.69
C ASP A 383 -16.79 -18.75 -10.94
N HIS A 384 -16.82 -17.44 -10.74
CA HIS A 384 -17.04 -16.42 -11.77
C HIS A 384 -15.75 -15.96 -12.45
N ASN A 385 -14.58 -16.47 -12.03
CA ASN A 385 -13.27 -16.05 -12.53
C ASN A 385 -13.07 -14.52 -12.43
N LEU A 386 -13.53 -13.94 -11.33
CA LEU A 386 -13.23 -12.57 -10.96
C LEU A 386 -11.87 -12.54 -10.25
N ASP A 387 -11.06 -11.53 -10.57
CA ASP A 387 -9.92 -11.18 -9.74
C ASP A 387 -10.43 -10.51 -8.45
N ILE A 388 -9.76 -10.77 -7.33
CA ILE A 388 -10.19 -10.29 -6.01
C ILE A 388 -9.11 -9.40 -5.42
N ILE A 389 -9.47 -8.17 -5.06
CA ILE A 389 -8.71 -7.31 -4.15
C ILE A 389 -9.47 -7.28 -2.83
N THR A 390 -8.83 -7.07 -1.68
CA THR A 390 -9.58 -7.02 -0.40
C THR A 390 -9.10 -5.93 0.53
N TRP A 391 -9.98 -5.49 1.43
CA TRP A 391 -9.77 -4.35 2.32
C TRP A 391 -10.41 -4.54 3.70
N THR A 392 -9.89 -4.04 4.82
CA THR A 392 -8.57 -3.44 5.03
C THR A 392 -7.89 -4.11 6.22
N LEU A 393 -6.72 -4.69 5.98
CA LEU A 393 -5.90 -5.29 7.03
C LEU A 393 -5.29 -4.21 7.94
N GLU A 394 -5.25 -4.47 9.24
CA GLU A 394 -4.71 -3.57 10.28
C GLU A 394 -5.44 -2.22 10.45
N ARG A 395 -6.70 -2.12 10.03
CA ARG A 395 -7.56 -0.96 10.36
C ARG A 395 -8.13 -1.02 11.78
N SER A 396 -8.40 -2.22 12.29
CA SER A 396 -8.88 -2.43 13.67
C SER A 396 -7.80 -2.12 14.71
N PRO A 397 -8.18 -1.73 15.94
CA PRO A 397 -7.25 -1.61 17.06
C PRO A 397 -6.44 -2.90 17.31
N PRO A 398 -5.26 -2.81 17.95
CA PRO A 398 -4.54 -3.99 18.44
C PRO A 398 -5.39 -4.80 19.43
N GLY A 399 -5.22 -6.12 19.42
CA GLY A 399 -6.11 -7.05 20.10
C GLY A 399 -7.29 -7.43 19.21
N LEU A 400 -7.44 -8.73 18.93
CA LEU A 400 -8.52 -9.26 18.07
C LEU A 400 -9.63 -9.95 18.86
N LYS A 401 -9.75 -9.60 20.15
CA LYS A 401 -10.65 -10.25 21.08
C LYS A 401 -11.41 -9.21 21.89
N VAL A 402 -12.74 -9.29 21.89
CA VAL A 402 -13.59 -8.40 22.69
C VAL A 402 -13.14 -8.36 24.15
N GLY A 403 -12.90 -7.16 24.66
CA GLY A 403 -12.42 -6.90 26.01
C GLY A 403 -10.92 -7.08 26.23
N ASP A 404 -10.14 -7.41 25.20
CA ASP A 404 -8.67 -7.53 25.26
C ASP A 404 -8.00 -6.86 24.03
N PRO A 405 -7.47 -5.63 24.19
CA PRO A 405 -7.28 -4.89 25.44
C PRO A 405 -8.59 -4.41 26.07
N PRO A 406 -8.59 -4.07 27.38
CA PRO A 406 -9.78 -3.59 28.08
C PRO A 406 -10.43 -2.40 27.36
N GLY A 407 -11.72 -2.49 27.11
CA GLY A 407 -12.50 -1.46 26.41
C GLY A 407 -12.75 -1.76 24.94
N LEU A 408 -12.06 -2.74 24.35
CA LEU A 408 -12.31 -3.16 22.97
C LEU A 408 -13.70 -3.80 22.83
N THR A 409 -14.50 -3.30 21.90
CA THR A 409 -15.89 -3.74 21.66
C THR A 409 -16.00 -4.61 20.41
N ILE A 410 -17.19 -5.17 20.18
CA ILE A 410 -17.46 -5.93 18.95
C ILE A 410 -17.46 -5.02 17.71
N ASP A 411 -17.86 -3.75 17.86
CA ASP A 411 -17.92 -2.79 16.76
C ASP A 411 -16.51 -2.41 16.29
N ASP A 412 -15.55 -2.31 17.21
CA ASP A 412 -14.12 -2.08 16.90
C ASP A 412 -13.49 -3.23 16.08
N LEU A 413 -14.12 -4.41 16.14
CA LEU A 413 -13.69 -5.65 15.50
C LEU A 413 -14.53 -6.02 14.28
N TRP A 414 -15.22 -5.05 13.65
CA TRP A 414 -16.01 -5.28 12.45
C TRP A 414 -15.24 -6.02 11.33
N TYR A 415 -13.98 -5.62 11.08
CA TYR A 415 -13.09 -6.26 10.09
C TYR A 415 -12.73 -7.72 10.42
N TRP A 416 -13.07 -8.18 11.61
CA TRP A 416 -12.83 -9.54 12.12
C TRP A 416 -14.13 -10.26 12.48
N SER A 417 -15.29 -9.65 12.21
CA SER A 417 -16.60 -10.09 12.68
C SER A 417 -16.94 -11.52 12.26
N SER A 418 -16.55 -11.95 11.06
CA SER A 418 -16.77 -13.31 10.57
C SER A 418 -15.96 -14.37 11.32
N LEU A 419 -14.84 -13.99 11.94
CA LEU A 419 -13.91 -14.91 12.61
C LEU A 419 -13.95 -14.83 14.14
N GLN A 420 -14.85 -14.05 14.73
CA GLN A 420 -14.91 -13.80 16.19
C GLN A 420 -15.14 -15.06 17.05
N SER A 421 -15.58 -16.17 16.46
CA SER A 421 -15.71 -17.44 17.18
C SER A 421 -14.37 -18.17 17.35
N LEU A 422 -13.33 -17.78 16.62
CA LEU A 422 -11.99 -18.36 16.70
C LEU A 422 -11.18 -17.77 17.86
N ASN A 423 -10.14 -18.50 18.29
CA ASN A 423 -9.18 -18.00 19.26
C ASN A 423 -8.13 -17.11 18.58
N LEU A 424 -8.56 -15.91 18.20
CA LEU A 424 -7.73 -14.93 17.49
C LEU A 424 -6.64 -14.35 18.39
N THR A 425 -5.48 -14.13 17.79
CA THR A 425 -4.37 -13.34 18.34
C THR A 425 -4.02 -12.27 17.32
N ASP A 426 -3.23 -11.25 17.67
CA ASP A 426 -2.77 -10.33 16.62
C ASP A 426 -2.00 -11.06 15.50
N GLY A 427 -1.31 -12.16 15.80
CA GLY A 427 -0.64 -13.00 14.79
C GLY A 427 -1.60 -13.58 13.75
N SER A 428 -2.90 -13.63 14.04
CA SER A 428 -3.95 -14.04 13.09
C SER A 428 -4.05 -13.11 11.88
N ASN A 429 -3.41 -11.95 11.87
CA ASN A 429 -3.20 -11.16 10.64
C ASN A 429 -2.45 -11.98 9.56
N PHE A 430 -1.44 -12.77 9.92
CA PHE A 430 -0.74 -13.62 8.96
C PHE A 430 -1.53 -14.88 8.58
N GLU A 431 -2.30 -15.43 9.52
CA GLU A 431 -3.19 -16.56 9.28
C GLU A 431 -4.28 -16.17 8.26
N LEU A 432 -4.89 -14.99 8.45
CA LEU A 432 -5.86 -14.41 7.52
C LEU A 432 -5.21 -14.12 6.16
N LEU A 433 -4.05 -13.46 6.13
CA LEU A 433 -3.32 -13.20 4.87
C LEU A 433 -3.03 -14.47 4.10
N HIS A 434 -2.69 -15.56 4.78
CA HIS A 434 -2.43 -16.83 4.13
C HIS A 434 -3.66 -17.38 3.42
N VAL A 435 -4.82 -17.40 4.07
CA VAL A 435 -6.06 -17.86 3.44
C VAL A 435 -6.47 -16.93 2.29
N LEU A 436 -6.38 -15.61 2.48
CA LEU A 436 -6.70 -14.63 1.42
C LEU A 436 -5.83 -14.85 0.18
N ILE A 437 -4.51 -15.03 0.35
CA ILE A 437 -3.57 -15.09 -0.77
C ILE A 437 -3.47 -16.49 -1.37
N HIS A 438 -3.37 -17.55 -0.56
CA HIS A 438 -3.13 -18.90 -1.04
C HIS A 438 -4.40 -19.68 -1.36
N ASP A 439 -5.42 -19.58 -0.50
CA ASP A 439 -6.63 -20.39 -0.66
C ASP A 439 -7.66 -19.68 -1.57
N ILE A 440 -7.75 -18.35 -1.45
CA ILE A 440 -8.70 -17.54 -2.23
C ILE A 440 -8.04 -16.97 -3.50
N GLY A 441 -6.75 -16.66 -3.46
CA GLY A 441 -6.02 -16.13 -4.62
C GLY A 441 -6.24 -14.62 -4.85
N VAL A 442 -6.38 -13.82 -3.79
CA VAL A 442 -6.45 -12.36 -3.94
C VAL A 442 -5.21 -11.82 -4.65
N ILE A 443 -5.38 -10.82 -5.51
CA ILE A 443 -4.29 -10.18 -6.27
C ILE A 443 -3.74 -8.92 -5.58
N GLY A 444 -4.40 -8.45 -4.51
CA GLY A 444 -3.97 -7.31 -3.71
C GLY A 444 -4.72 -7.18 -2.39
N VAL A 445 -4.06 -6.62 -1.38
CA VAL A 445 -4.59 -6.40 -0.03
C VAL A 445 -4.35 -4.95 0.39
N PHE A 446 -5.43 -4.21 0.61
CA PHE A 446 -5.40 -2.91 1.25
C PHE A 446 -5.01 -3.06 2.72
N THR A 447 -4.08 -2.23 3.17
CA THR A 447 -3.64 -2.22 4.57
C THR A 447 -3.31 -0.82 5.06
N ASP A 448 -3.67 -0.55 6.32
CA ASP A 448 -3.26 0.65 7.06
C ASP A 448 -1.79 0.60 7.50
N TRP A 449 -1.14 -0.57 7.36
CA TRP A 449 0.26 -0.77 7.69
C TRP A 449 0.95 -1.73 6.70
N ALA A 450 1.42 -1.13 5.60
CA ALA A 450 2.09 -1.79 4.48
C ALA A 450 3.15 -2.85 4.86
N PRO A 451 3.99 -2.68 5.90
CA PRO A 451 5.01 -3.66 6.24
C PRO A 451 4.50 -5.08 6.47
N THR A 452 3.28 -5.25 6.97
CA THR A 452 2.75 -6.57 7.31
C THR A 452 2.47 -7.40 6.06
N VAL A 453 1.77 -6.82 5.08
CA VAL A 453 1.53 -7.48 3.78
C VAL A 453 2.84 -7.62 3.01
N THR A 454 3.70 -6.59 3.03
CA THR A 454 4.99 -6.63 2.33
C THR A 454 5.89 -7.73 2.86
N PHE A 455 5.99 -7.89 4.19
CA PHE A 455 6.75 -8.96 4.83
C PHE A 455 6.24 -10.32 4.34
N TYR A 456 4.93 -10.55 4.46
CA TYR A 456 4.30 -11.80 4.06
C TYR A 456 4.57 -12.11 2.59
N ALA A 457 4.33 -11.13 1.71
CA ALA A 457 4.48 -11.29 0.27
C ALA A 457 5.93 -11.64 -0.12
N ASN A 458 6.90 -10.99 0.52
CA ASN A 458 8.32 -11.26 0.31
C ASN A 458 8.76 -12.64 0.82
N CYS A 459 8.14 -13.14 1.88
CA CYS A 459 8.42 -14.48 2.40
C CYS A 459 7.81 -15.58 1.52
N MET A 460 6.59 -15.36 1.04
CA MET A 460 5.86 -16.35 0.25
C MET A 460 6.12 -16.22 -1.26
N GLY A 461 6.81 -15.18 -1.70
CA GLY A 461 7.15 -14.96 -3.11
C GLY A 461 5.96 -14.55 -3.98
N VAL A 462 5.02 -13.76 -3.45
CA VAL A 462 3.77 -13.38 -4.13
C VAL A 462 3.72 -11.89 -4.49
N GLY A 463 2.97 -11.54 -5.55
CA GLY A 463 2.75 -10.15 -5.96
C GLY A 463 3.94 -9.45 -6.63
N PHE A 464 4.91 -10.21 -7.16
CA PHE A 464 6.04 -9.67 -7.90
C PHE A 464 5.83 -9.82 -9.41
N ASN A 465 5.91 -8.72 -10.17
CA ASN A 465 5.96 -8.78 -11.63
C ASN A 465 7.25 -9.46 -12.10
N ALA A 466 7.20 -10.19 -13.22
CA ALA A 466 8.36 -10.88 -13.80
C ALA A 466 9.57 -9.97 -14.16
N SER A 467 9.37 -8.65 -14.09
CA SER A 467 10.34 -7.58 -14.32
C SER A 467 11.10 -7.11 -13.07
N SER A 468 10.72 -7.51 -11.85
CA SER A 468 11.47 -7.12 -10.64
C SER A 468 12.76 -7.96 -10.51
N GLU A 469 13.88 -7.38 -10.94
CA GLU A 469 15.20 -8.01 -10.87
C GLU A 469 15.64 -8.28 -9.41
N ALA A 470 15.01 -7.65 -8.41
CA ALA A 470 15.26 -7.86 -6.99
C ALA A 470 14.78 -9.24 -6.46
N ALA A 471 13.82 -9.89 -7.13
CA ALA A 471 13.37 -11.23 -6.76
C ALA A 471 14.27 -12.35 -7.31
N LYS A 472 15.22 -12.02 -8.20
CA LYS A 472 16.07 -13.02 -8.88
C LYS A 472 17.36 -13.34 -8.14
N ASP A 473 17.81 -12.52 -7.18
CA ASP A 473 19.13 -12.71 -6.54
C ASP A 473 19.14 -13.72 -5.37
N ASP A 474 17.98 -14.28 -5.00
CA ASP A 474 17.88 -15.43 -4.07
C ASP A 474 17.27 -16.69 -4.71
N SER A 475 17.09 -16.71 -6.04
CA SER A 475 16.62 -17.91 -6.73
C SER A 475 17.72 -18.96 -6.80
N ILE A 476 17.57 -19.99 -5.97
CA ILE A 476 18.24 -21.28 -6.06
C ILE A 476 18.17 -21.73 -7.53
N SER A 477 19.35 -21.97 -8.11
CA SER A 477 19.49 -22.57 -9.43
C SER A 477 18.62 -23.81 -9.54
N ASP A 478 17.70 -23.79 -10.50
CA ASP A 478 16.81 -24.88 -10.87
C ASP A 478 17.57 -26.22 -10.91
N GLY A 479 17.25 -27.07 -9.95
CA GLY A 479 17.68 -28.46 -9.89
C GLY A 479 16.92 -29.28 -10.93
N SER A 480 17.16 -29.03 -12.21
CA SER A 480 16.81 -30.00 -13.24
C SER A 480 17.64 -31.27 -12.96
N SER A 481 16.97 -32.31 -12.50
CA SER A 481 17.50 -33.66 -12.41
C SER A 481 17.76 -34.18 -13.82
N ALA A 482 18.87 -33.79 -14.43
CA ALA A 482 19.52 -34.56 -15.47
C ALA A 482 20.45 -35.56 -14.78
N THR A 483 19.98 -36.79 -14.60
CA THR A 483 20.83 -37.92 -14.25
C THR A 483 21.81 -38.16 -15.41
N VAL A 484 23.02 -37.60 -15.28
CA VAL A 484 24.13 -37.95 -16.17
C VAL A 484 24.72 -39.26 -15.68
N ASP A 485 24.55 -40.32 -16.47
CA ASP A 485 25.20 -41.61 -16.26
C ASP A 485 26.72 -41.45 -16.53
N ILE A 486 27.51 -41.55 -15.46
CA ILE A 486 28.96 -41.25 -15.45
C ILE A 486 29.80 -42.52 -15.68
N SER A 487 29.18 -43.64 -16.07
CA SER A 487 29.85 -44.94 -16.13
C SER A 487 30.96 -45.05 -17.20
N ASN A 488 30.99 -44.17 -18.22
CA ASN A 488 31.90 -44.31 -19.37
C ASN A 488 32.84 -43.12 -19.66
N ILE A 489 32.95 -42.12 -18.77
CA ILE A 489 33.83 -40.94 -19.00
C ILE A 489 35.31 -41.31 -19.18
N ALA A 490 35.76 -42.44 -18.61
CA ALA A 490 37.14 -42.92 -18.74
C ALA A 490 37.49 -43.44 -20.15
N GLU A 491 36.50 -43.75 -20.99
CA GLU A 491 36.71 -44.23 -22.36
C GLU A 491 36.73 -43.08 -23.38
N ASP A 492 35.91 -42.05 -23.15
CA ASP A 492 35.82 -40.87 -24.05
C ASP A 492 37.05 -39.95 -23.96
N LEU A 493 37.74 -39.91 -22.82
CA LEU A 493 38.96 -39.12 -22.65
C LEU A 493 40.21 -39.73 -23.31
N LYS A 494 40.14 -40.97 -23.82
CA LYS A 494 41.28 -41.60 -24.52
C LYS A 494 41.42 -41.17 -25.99
N ASN A 495 40.41 -40.52 -26.57
CA ASN A 495 40.37 -40.20 -28.00
C ASN A 495 40.63 -38.72 -28.34
N VAL A 496 40.97 -37.88 -27.36
CA VAL A 496 41.31 -36.48 -27.64
C VAL A 496 42.81 -36.36 -27.92
N SER A 497 43.21 -36.44 -29.20
CA SER A 497 44.59 -36.14 -29.59
C SER A 497 44.86 -34.64 -29.54
N SER A 498 45.95 -34.24 -28.90
CA SER A 498 46.44 -32.88 -28.87
C SER A 498 46.92 -32.45 -30.25
N ASP A 499 46.06 -31.78 -31.03
CA ASP A 499 46.47 -30.73 -31.96
C ASP A 499 45.27 -29.91 -32.45
N SER A 500 45.44 -28.59 -32.38
CA SER A 500 44.64 -27.52 -33.00
C SER A 500 43.22 -27.21 -32.47
N VAL A 501 43.12 -26.24 -31.55
CA VAL A 501 41.99 -25.28 -31.55
C VAL A 501 42.58 -23.88 -31.66
N GLU A 502 42.59 -23.35 -32.88
CA GLU A 502 42.99 -21.98 -33.20
C GLU A 502 41.76 -21.07 -33.07
N VAL A 503 41.78 -20.11 -32.13
CA VAL A 503 40.67 -19.15 -31.96
C VAL A 503 40.95 -17.89 -32.79
N LYS A 504 40.25 -17.73 -33.92
CA LYS A 504 40.20 -16.44 -34.65
C LYS A 504 39.16 -15.53 -34.00
N SER A 505 39.60 -14.36 -33.54
CA SER A 505 38.74 -13.29 -33.03
C SER A 505 38.31 -12.35 -34.16
N THR A 506 37.01 -12.18 -34.35
CA THR A 506 36.42 -11.04 -35.07
C THR A 506 35.11 -10.65 -34.41
N ASP A 507 35.18 -9.88 -33.31
CA ASP A 507 34.37 -8.67 -33.12
C ASP A 507 34.60 -8.03 -31.75
N SER A 508 34.73 -6.71 -31.76
CA SER A 508 35.04 -5.87 -30.61
C SER A 508 33.77 -5.31 -29.97
N SER A 509 32.99 -6.14 -29.24
CA SER A 509 31.93 -5.62 -28.34
C SER A 509 31.37 -6.66 -27.35
N SER A 510 32.21 -7.41 -26.63
CA SER A 510 31.75 -8.12 -25.42
C SER A 510 32.90 -8.45 -24.47
N SER A 511 33.15 -7.60 -23.46
CA SER A 511 34.20 -7.81 -22.45
C SER A 511 33.87 -8.94 -21.45
N GLY A 512 32.61 -9.43 -21.41
CA GLY A 512 32.16 -10.51 -20.52
C GLY A 512 32.47 -11.92 -21.04
N ALA A 513 32.12 -12.23 -22.29
CA ALA A 513 32.27 -13.59 -22.85
C ALA A 513 33.73 -14.02 -22.98
N ALA A 514 34.62 -13.10 -23.38
CA ALA A 514 36.07 -13.37 -23.46
C ALA A 514 36.74 -13.51 -22.08
N ARG A 515 36.05 -13.07 -21.00
CA ARG A 515 36.51 -13.23 -19.61
C ARG A 515 36.02 -14.56 -19.04
N ALA A 516 34.78 -14.94 -19.33
CA ALA A 516 34.22 -16.25 -18.97
C ALA A 516 34.99 -17.41 -19.63
N LEU A 517 35.34 -17.30 -20.92
CA LEU A 517 36.14 -18.33 -21.62
C LEU A 517 37.55 -18.46 -21.04
N ARG A 518 38.17 -17.36 -20.61
CA ARG A 518 39.50 -17.37 -19.97
C ARG A 518 39.47 -17.99 -18.57
N VAL A 519 38.36 -17.82 -17.84
CA VAL A 519 38.15 -18.44 -16.53
C VAL A 519 37.89 -19.95 -16.68
N ALA A 520 37.09 -20.36 -17.65
CA ALA A 520 36.84 -21.77 -17.96
C ALA A 520 38.11 -22.50 -18.39
N ALA A 521 38.95 -21.90 -19.25
CA ALA A 521 40.23 -22.47 -19.66
C ALA A 521 41.23 -22.56 -18.49
N ARG A 522 41.23 -21.59 -17.55
CA ARG A 522 42.03 -21.65 -16.32
C ARG A 522 41.56 -22.74 -15.36
N LEU A 523 40.25 -22.91 -15.20
CA LEU A 523 39.67 -23.96 -14.35
C LEU A 523 39.97 -25.35 -14.93
N ALA A 524 39.86 -25.54 -16.24
CA ALA A 524 40.24 -26.79 -16.90
C ALA A 524 41.74 -27.11 -16.70
N SER A 525 42.62 -26.12 -16.81
CA SER A 525 44.06 -26.27 -16.53
C SER A 525 44.37 -26.61 -15.06
N ILE A 526 43.58 -26.11 -14.11
CA ILE A 526 43.74 -26.38 -12.67
C ILE A 526 43.26 -27.80 -12.35
N VAL A 527 42.17 -28.25 -12.96
CA VAL A 527 41.63 -29.60 -12.78
C VAL A 527 42.58 -30.65 -13.35
N VAL A 528 43.20 -30.41 -14.52
CA VAL A 528 44.22 -31.31 -15.08
C VAL A 528 45.46 -31.41 -14.18
N ARG A 529 45.91 -30.29 -13.58
CA ARG A 529 47.03 -30.29 -12.63
C ARG A 529 46.71 -30.94 -11.28
N ALA A 530 45.46 -30.85 -10.81
CA ALA A 530 45.02 -31.47 -9.56
C ALA A 530 44.80 -32.98 -9.71
N ALA A 531 44.54 -33.46 -10.92
CA ALA A 531 44.34 -34.87 -11.24
C ALA A 531 45.64 -35.67 -11.50
N GLY A 532 46.81 -35.01 -11.49
CA GLY A 532 48.12 -35.68 -11.56
C GLY A 532 48.47 -36.32 -12.91
N PHE A 533 47.92 -35.82 -14.02
CA PHE A 533 48.35 -36.16 -15.39
C PHE A 533 49.37 -35.18 -15.95
#